data_AF-A0ABD5W3G1-F1
#
_entry.id   AF-A0ABD5W3G1-F1
#
_cell.length_a   1.000
_cell.length_b   1.000
_cell.length_c   1.000
_cell.angle_alpha   90.00
_cell.angle_beta   90.00
_cell.angle_gamma   90.00
#
_symmetry.space_group_name_H-M   'P 1'
#
loop_
_entity.id
_entity.type
_entity.pdbx_description
1 polymer ?
#
loop_
_entity_poly.entity_id
_entity_poly.type
_entity_poly.pdbx_seq_one_letter_code
_entity_poly.pdbx_strand_id
1 'polypeptide(L)' 'MEGAVGWYAGLHKFYRILVLAAAGVGALGVGAGMATGNGAIFAIGLAWLLGGPAVVSVASRLDE' A
#
# COMPACT_ATOMS: atom_id res chain seq x y z
N MET A 1 -21.94 -3.17 0.75
CA MET A 1 -20.72 -2.36 0.93
C MET A 1 -19.64 -2.96 0.05
N GLU A 2 -19.54 -2.52 -1.21
CA GLU A 2 -18.37 -2.81 -2.07
C GLU A 2 -17.20 -1.92 -1.64
N GLY A 3 -16.83 -2.00 -0.36
CA GLY A 3 -15.78 -1.17 0.22
C GLY A 3 -14.39 -1.76 -0.02
N ALA A 4 -13.35 -1.01 0.37
CA ALA A 4 -11.95 -1.45 0.25
C ALA A 4 -11.68 -2.85 0.84
N VAL A 5 -12.42 -3.24 1.88
CA VAL A 5 -12.36 -4.58 2.49
C VAL A 5 -12.87 -5.67 1.54
N GLY A 6 -13.96 -5.40 0.80
CA GLY A 6 -14.50 -6.32 -0.20
C GLY A 6 -13.59 -6.47 -1.41
N TRP A 7 -13.02 -5.37 -1.91
CA TRP A 7 -11.99 -5.39 -2.95
C TRP A 7 -10.78 -6.24 -2.52
N TYR A 8 -10.24 -5.99 -1.33
CA TYR A 8 -9.10 -6.74 -0.82
C TYR A 8 -9.42 -8.24 -0.63
N ALA A 9 -10.62 -8.57 -0.18
CA ALA A 9 -11.08 -9.95 -0.03
C ALA A 9 -11.34 -10.65 -1.38
N GLY A 10 -11.47 -9.92 -2.48
CA GLY A 10 -11.57 -10.46 -3.84
C GLY A 10 -10.23 -10.72 -4.53
N LEU A 11 -9.14 -10.08 -4.07
CA LEU A 11 -7.82 -10.21 -4.69
C LEU A 11 -7.25 -11.64 -4.58
N HIS A 12 -6.40 -12.04 -5.53
CA HIS A 12 -5.57 -13.24 -5.39
C HIS A 12 -4.61 -13.11 -4.20
N LYS A 13 -4.17 -14.26 -3.66
CA LYS A 13 -3.30 -14.33 -2.48
C LYS A 13 -2.03 -13.50 -2.64
N PHE A 14 -1.44 -13.48 -3.83
CA PHE A 14 -0.26 -12.68 -4.16
C PHE A 14 -0.51 -11.18 -4.00
N TYR A 15 -1.58 -10.65 -4.64
CA TYR A 15 -1.95 -9.23 -4.55
C TYR A 15 -2.32 -8.81 -3.13
N ARG A 16 -2.93 -9.68 -2.33
CA ARG A 16 -3.18 -9.41 -0.91
C ARG A 16 -1.89 -9.20 -0.13
N ILE A 17 -0.90 -10.06 -0.32
CA ILE A 17 0.41 -9.94 0.32
C ILE A 17 1.08 -8.62 -0.09
N LEU A 18 1.01 -8.24 -1.36
CA LEU A 18 1.57 -6.97 -1.83
C LEU A 18 0.93 -5.75 -1.18
N VAL A 19 -0.40 -5.72 -1.03
CA VAL A 19 -1.10 -4.63 -0.34
C VAL A 19 -0.66 -4.53 1.12
N LEU A 20 -0.57 -5.66 1.83
CA LEU A 20 -0.10 -5.68 3.21
C LEU A 20 1.36 -5.25 3.34
N ALA A 21 2.22 -5.70 2.43
CA ALA A 21 3.63 -5.30 2.40
C ALA A 21 3.77 -3.80 2.16
N ALA A 22 3.01 -3.25 1.20
CA ALA A 22 2.98 -1.82 0.93
C ALA A 22 2.48 -1.00 2.14
N ALA A 23 1.41 -1.45 2.80
CA ALA A 23 0.90 -0.82 4.00
C ALA A 23 1.92 -0.85 5.14
N GLY A 24 2.61 -1.99 5.34
CA GLY A 24 3.65 -2.13 6.35
C GLY A 24 4.86 -1.23 6.10
N VAL A 25 5.42 -1.27 4.88
CA VAL A 25 6.54 -0.41 4.48
C VAL A 25 6.17 1.06 4.57
N GLY A 26 4.97 1.41 4.12
CA GLY A 26 4.49 2.79 4.17
C GLY A 26 4.29 3.32 5.58
N ALA A 27 3.71 2.51 6.48
CA ALA A 27 3.54 2.87 7.89
C ALA A 27 4.89 3.05 8.60
N LEU A 28 5.86 2.16 8.34
CA LEU A 28 7.22 2.28 8.87
C LEU A 28 7.93 3.53 8.32
N GLY A 29 7.81 3.81 7.03
CA GLY A 29 8.38 5.00 6.39
C GLY A 29 7.79 6.30 6.94
N VAL A 30 6.48 6.37 7.10
CA VAL A 30 5.82 7.54 7.72
C VAL A 30 6.29 7.72 9.15
N GLY A 31 6.27 6.66 9.97
CA GLY A 31 6.70 6.72 11.36
C GLY A 31 8.17 7.14 11.50
N ALA A 32 9.07 6.54 10.71
CA ALA A 32 10.48 6.89 10.69
C ALA A 32 10.71 8.32 10.20
N GLY A 33 10.02 8.76 9.15
CA GLY A 33 10.09 10.12 8.63
C GLY A 33 9.64 11.17 9.64
N MET A 34 8.56 10.90 10.38
CA MET A 34 8.10 11.76 11.48
C MET A 34 9.10 11.79 12.63
N ALA A 35 9.62 10.63 13.06
CA ALA A 35 10.55 10.52 14.18
C ALA A 35 11.89 11.21 13.91
N THR A 36 12.35 11.21 12.65
CA THR A 36 13.63 11.78 12.24
C THR A 36 13.52 13.20 11.68
N GLY A 37 12.30 13.72 11.47
CA GLY A 37 12.05 14.98 10.77
C GLY A 37 12.45 14.94 9.28
N ASN A 38 12.70 13.76 8.71
CA ASN A 38 13.14 13.61 7.34
C ASN A 38 11.95 13.51 6.39
N GLY A 39 11.66 14.63 5.71
CA GLY A 39 10.54 14.75 4.77
C GLY A 39 10.59 13.77 3.60
N ALA A 40 11.79 13.34 3.15
CA ALA A 40 11.92 12.39 2.06
C ALA A 40 11.48 10.97 2.48
N ILE A 41 11.91 10.52 3.67
CA ILE A 41 11.49 9.21 4.21
C ILE A 41 9.98 9.19 4.46
N PHE A 42 9.44 10.29 4.98
CA PHE A 42 8.00 10.47 5.16
C PHE A 42 7.24 10.37 3.83
N ALA A 43 7.69 11.09 2.80
CA ALA A 43 7.07 11.07 1.47
C ALA A 43 7.13 9.68 0.83
N ILE A 44 8.24 8.95 0.98
CA ILE A 44 8.37 7.55 0.53
C ILE A 44 7.36 6.67 1.27
N GLY A 45 7.20 6.85 2.58
CA GLY A 45 6.20 6.14 3.37
C GLY A 45 4.77 6.35 2.86
N LEU A 46 4.40 7.61 2.58
CA LEU A 46 3.11 7.95 2.00
C LEU A 46 2.93 7.36 0.59
N ALA A 47 3.98 7.40 -0.24
CA ALA A 47 3.95 6.83 -1.58
C ALA A 47 3.69 5.32 -1.55
N TRP A 48 4.23 4.60 -0.57
CA TRP A 48 3.93 3.17 -0.39
C TRP A 48 2.50 2.94 0.12
N LEU A 49 2.04 3.72 1.09
CA LEU A 49 0.69 3.61 1.66
C LEU A 49 -0.42 3.84 0.63
N LEU A 50 -0.24 4.81 -0.26
CA LEU A 50 -1.24 5.18 -1.26
C LEU A 50 -0.98 4.53 -2.62
N GLY A 51 0.27 4.56 -3.07
CA GLY A 51 0.70 4.03 -4.36
C GLY A 51 0.68 2.51 -4.40
N GLY A 52 0.99 1.82 -3.31
CA GLY A 52 0.94 0.36 -3.27
C GLY A 52 -0.44 -0.21 -3.59
N PRO A 53 -1.50 0.16 -2.85
CA PRO A 53 -2.87 -0.24 -3.17
C PRO A 53 -3.32 0.19 -4.57
N ALA A 54 -2.94 1.39 -5.02
CA ALA A 54 -3.28 1.88 -6.36
C ALA A 54 -2.64 1.03 -7.47
N VAL A 55 -1.34 0.71 -7.34
CA VAL A 55 -0.62 -0.15 -8.29
C VAL A 55 -1.20 -1.56 -8.29
N VAL A 56 -1.50 -2.13 -7.11
CA VAL A 56 -2.14 -3.45 -7.03
C VAL A 56 -3.52 -3.44 -7.68
N SER A 57 -4.31 -2.38 -7.50
CA SER A 57 -5.63 -2.25 -8.13
C SER A 57 -5.56 -2.25 -9.66
N VAL A 58 -4.54 -1.61 -10.24
CA VAL A 58 -4.31 -1.63 -11.69
C VAL A 58 -3.76 -2.98 -12.13
N ALA A 59 -2.74 -3.50 -11.44
CA ALA A 59 -2.09 -4.76 -11.79
C ALA A 59 -3.05 -5.94 -11.75
N SER A 60 -3.92 -6.01 -10.74
CA SER A 60 -4.89 -7.10 -10.61
C SER A 60 -5.90 -7.16 -11.76
N ARG A 61 -6.16 -6.02 -12.43
CA ARG A 61 -7.06 -5.93 -13.60
C ARG A 61 -6.38 -6.31 -14.91
N LEU A 62 -5.05 -6.27 -14.96
CA LEU A 62 -4.27 -6.67 -16.14
C LEU A 62 -3.98 -8.17 -16.17
N ASP A 63 -4.19 -8.85 -15.04
CA ASP A 63 -4.00 -10.28 -14.84
C ASP A 63 -5.28 -11.10 -15.10
N GLU A 64 -6.42 -10.40 -15.30
CA GLU A 64 -7.71 -10.94 -15.75
C GLU A 64 -7.78 -11.07 -17.28
#